data_AF-A0A7S2N5R1-F1
#
_entry.id   AF-A0A7S2N5R1-F1
#
_cell.length_a   1.000
_cell.length_b   1.000
_cell.length_c   1.000
_cell.angle_alpha   90.00
_cell.angle_beta   90.00
_cell.angle_gamma   90.00
#
_symmetry.space_group_name_H-M   'P 1'
#
loop_
_entity.id
_entity.type
_entity.pdbx_description
1 polymer ?
#
loop_
_entity_poly.entity_id
_entity_poly.type
_entity_poly.pdbx_seq_one_letter_code
_entity_poly.pdbx_strand_id
1 'polypeptide(L)'
;ARLEELRGRTLRESERISRQLAGERREVRALEDALGGSSARLRARAAELDELRSQRKVQLSPRLEDRVSRVAEEIVSNFVTLRARRDLSETKVHVRFLPGVESVGFRVGGDGAGSLCASFRVRLDWRIADLAFQAAKYWGLDEAKVFLLDRDHRIVPDQMLLEQIVLPQGMPAAHGALIPMLEGRKYSLTLVRAGTVLDKEDLSRARGEVWTDFTFEQAKLEQELESKRRELGESGEVAISVAMLEDIPALCDVQRKGREAKMRRRWDTWCRLIEALIFILCVVSFLVAIQPTIDAGSSGSSMFLKRKVAQAVQDRYLDVKLFEAVRTPAEYMQYLEGPLRQALVAPGMDASNLYVLGAAGFLYEGSPPLALDEACGHQAGAFGSAGLDCPDPRLRGCWNEHVVSIYERALAHGHRVPACEWQFGDGDVEAAVSSWTDVVGFGYIRGQVATYGGGIEQRIDVNNSAGYNASISAFVAHDDDFGKLHHPAKMITVFVYAPVIYTVCVIRLLAETSLSGGLITSVHPSFLDLSDHADLPNVMFVVSTLLSIVVLLMELRRIFGCPRRYFYERDTDRCKWSTVLHVVLPVLLVWCHGFDIAENGGGGGKNP
;
A
#
# COMPACT_ATOMS: atom_id res chain seq x y z
N ALA A 1 7.93 28.62 52.75
CA ALA A 1 9.39 28.53 52.52
C ALA A 1 9.76 27.62 51.32
N ARG A 2 10.09 26.32 51.46
CA ARG A 2 10.54 25.48 50.31
C ARG A 2 9.51 25.36 49.17
N LEU A 3 8.23 25.26 49.51
CA LEU A 3 7.13 25.17 48.52
C LEU A 3 6.95 26.49 47.75
N GLU A 4 7.19 27.63 48.40
CA GLU A 4 7.17 28.95 47.75
C GLU A 4 8.39 29.17 46.87
N GLU A 5 9.55 28.66 47.27
CA GLU A 5 10.76 28.67 46.45
C GLU A 5 10.59 27.84 45.17
N LEU A 6 9.99 26.65 45.27
CA LEU A 6 9.68 25.79 44.12
C LEU A 6 8.65 26.44 43.18
N ARG A 7 7.61 27.08 43.72
CA ARG A 7 6.65 27.88 42.93
C ARG A 7 7.34 29.04 42.21
N GLY A 8 8.27 29.73 42.89
CA GLY A 8 9.05 30.81 42.29
C GLY A 8 9.94 30.34 41.13
N ARG A 9 10.55 29.15 41.24
CA ARG A 9 11.38 28.57 40.16
C ARG A 9 10.55 28.15 38.95
N THR A 10 9.44 27.45 39.19
CA THR A 10 8.54 27.00 38.11
C THR A 10 7.91 28.17 37.34
N LEU A 11 7.54 29.26 38.03
CA LEU A 11 7.05 30.47 37.37
C LEU A 11 8.10 31.12 36.45
N ARG A 12 9.36 31.22 36.92
CA ARG A 12 10.46 31.78 36.10
C ARG A 12 10.80 30.91 34.90
N GLU A 13 10.75 29.58 35.05
CA GLU A 13 10.93 28.67 33.91
C GLU A 13 9.78 28.77 32.92
N SER A 14 8.54 28.84 33.39
CA SER A 14 7.37 29.04 32.54
C SER A 14 7.45 30.35 31.75
N GLU A 15 7.88 31.45 32.39
CA GLU A 15 8.13 32.73 31.71
C GLU A 15 9.27 32.65 30.68
N ARG A 16 10.34 31.90 30.98
CA ARG A 16 11.45 31.72 30.05
C ARG A 16 11.02 30.94 28.81
N ILE A 17 10.29 29.84 29.01
CA ILE A 17 9.77 28.98 27.93
C ILE A 17 8.77 29.75 27.07
N SER A 18 7.86 30.50 27.67
CA SER A 18 6.88 31.31 26.92
C SER A 18 7.54 32.41 26.09
N ARG A 19 8.63 33.04 26.56
CA ARG A 19 9.42 33.98 25.76
C ARG A 19 10.15 33.31 24.59
N GLN A 20 10.69 32.11 24.79
CA GLN A 20 11.32 31.34 23.71
C GLN A 20 10.30 30.95 22.63
N LEU A 21 9.14 30.40 23.03
CA LEU A 21 8.04 30.07 22.13
C LEU A 21 7.53 31.29 21.34
N ALA A 22 7.47 32.46 21.97
CA ALA A 22 7.10 33.70 21.29
C ALA A 22 8.14 34.13 20.26
N GLY A 23 9.43 33.86 20.50
CA GLY A 23 10.52 34.08 19.53
C GLY A 23 10.40 33.15 18.33
N GLU A 24 10.28 31.84 18.56
CA GLU A 24 10.16 30.83 17.50
C GLU A 24 8.91 31.06 16.63
N ARG A 25 7.78 31.44 17.24
CA ARG A 25 6.56 31.78 16.48
C ARG A 25 6.75 32.98 15.54
N ARG A 26 7.61 33.94 15.87
CA ARG A 26 7.92 35.06 14.98
C ARG A 26 8.81 34.61 13.82
N GLU A 27 9.77 33.73 14.07
CA GLU A 27 10.63 33.17 13.01
C GLU A 27 9.82 32.32 12.03
N VAL A 28 8.90 31.49 12.51
CA VAL A 28 8.01 30.68 11.66
C VAL A 28 7.16 31.58 10.76
N ARG A 29 6.55 32.64 11.32
CA ARG A 29 5.77 33.60 10.50
C ARG A 29 6.62 34.31 9.45
N ALA A 30 7.84 34.71 9.81
CA ALA A 30 8.75 35.34 8.84
C ALA A 30 9.13 34.38 7.69
N LEU A 31 9.27 33.07 7.98
CA LEU A 31 9.51 32.05 6.97
C LEU A 31 8.27 31.78 6.10
N GLU A 32 7.07 31.76 6.69
CA GLU A 32 5.80 31.64 5.95
C GLU A 32 5.61 32.79 4.96
N ASP A 33 5.87 34.03 5.40
CA ASP A 33 5.80 35.22 4.56
C ASP A 33 6.84 35.17 3.42
N ALA A 34 8.07 34.74 3.70
CA ALA A 34 9.12 34.56 2.69
C ALA A 34 8.76 33.48 1.66
N LEU A 35 8.17 32.37 2.11
CA LEU A 35 7.72 31.28 1.24
C LEU A 35 6.54 31.73 0.35
N GLY A 36 5.59 32.48 0.92
CA GLY A 36 4.50 33.11 0.18
C GLY A 36 5.00 34.01 -0.95
N GLY A 37 5.99 34.85 -0.67
CA GLY A 37 6.64 35.71 -1.67
C GLY A 37 7.41 34.96 -2.77
N SER A 38 7.98 33.79 -2.47
CA SER A 38 8.64 32.95 -3.47
C SER A 38 7.63 32.22 -4.37
N SER A 39 6.56 31.69 -3.78
CA SER A 39 5.45 31.05 -4.50
C SER A 39 4.77 31.99 -5.49
N ALA A 40 4.53 33.24 -5.08
CA ALA A 40 3.97 34.27 -5.96
C ALA A 40 4.87 34.55 -7.18
N ARG A 41 6.19 34.62 -6.99
CA ARG A 41 7.16 34.81 -8.09
C ARG A 41 7.20 33.64 -9.07
N LEU A 42 7.07 32.40 -8.58
CA LEU A 42 7.01 31.22 -9.44
C LEU A 42 5.74 31.19 -10.29
N ARG A 43 4.59 31.55 -9.72
CA ARG A 43 3.33 31.65 -10.49
C ARG A 43 3.41 32.73 -11.57
N ALA A 44 4.01 33.88 -11.26
CA ALA A 44 4.22 34.94 -12.25
C ALA A 44 5.10 34.47 -13.43
N ARG A 45 6.22 33.78 -13.15
CA ARG A 45 7.08 33.22 -14.21
C ARG A 45 6.41 32.10 -15.01
N ALA A 46 5.55 31.30 -14.39
CA ALA A 46 4.78 30.27 -15.09
C ALA A 46 3.79 30.90 -16.08
N ALA A 47 3.07 31.95 -15.65
CA ALA A 47 2.17 32.70 -16.52
C ALA A 47 2.91 33.36 -17.70
N GLU A 48 4.09 33.94 -17.45
CA GLU A 48 4.96 34.51 -18.50
C GLU A 48 5.41 33.44 -19.52
N LEU A 49 5.75 32.24 -19.04
CA LEU A 49 6.10 31.11 -19.92
C LEU A 49 4.94 30.63 -20.79
N ASP A 50 3.72 30.61 -20.25
CA ASP A 50 2.52 30.23 -20.99
C ASP A 50 2.14 31.32 -22.02
N GLU A 51 2.34 32.59 -21.67
CA GLU A 51 2.19 33.70 -22.62
C GLU A 51 3.20 33.58 -23.78
N LEU A 52 4.48 33.35 -23.48
CA LEU A 52 5.51 33.13 -24.50
C LEU A 52 5.24 31.90 -25.38
N ARG A 53 4.65 30.83 -24.82
CA ARG A 53 4.21 29.64 -25.58
C ARG A 53 3.04 29.96 -26.50
N SER A 54 2.09 30.76 -26.04
CA SER A 54 0.94 31.18 -26.85
C SER A 54 1.35 32.06 -28.02
N GLN A 55 2.36 32.92 -27.82
CA GLN A 55 2.95 33.78 -28.86
C GLN A 55 3.82 33.00 -29.86
N ARG A 56 4.35 31.82 -29.49
CA ARG A 56 5.18 30.95 -30.34
C ARG A 56 4.44 29.79 -31.02
N LYS A 57 3.11 29.81 -31.08
CA LYS A 57 2.39 28.90 -31.99
C LYS A 57 2.69 29.27 -33.45
N VAL A 58 3.80 28.74 -33.97
CA VAL A 58 4.09 28.72 -35.40
C VAL A 58 2.99 27.87 -36.04
N GLN A 59 1.97 28.54 -36.59
CA GLN A 59 1.00 27.90 -37.45
C GLN A 59 1.74 27.51 -38.73
N LEU A 60 2.24 26.28 -38.77
CA LEU A 60 2.70 25.68 -40.02
C LEU A 60 1.47 25.62 -40.92
N SER A 61 1.55 26.25 -42.10
CA SER A 61 0.46 26.15 -43.07
C SER A 61 0.15 24.66 -43.34
N PRO A 62 -1.11 24.27 -43.60
CA PRO A 62 -1.47 22.86 -43.78
C PRO A 62 -0.61 22.17 -44.85
N ARG A 63 -0.15 22.90 -45.86
CA ARG A 63 0.76 22.39 -46.89
C ARG A 63 2.18 22.08 -46.41
N LEU A 64 2.65 22.76 -45.36
CA LEU A 64 3.96 22.55 -44.74
C LEU A 64 3.92 21.41 -43.72
N GLU A 65 2.83 21.29 -42.95
CA GLU A 65 2.59 20.11 -42.10
C GLU A 65 2.58 18.83 -42.94
N ASP A 66 1.85 18.84 -44.06
CA ASP A 66 1.74 17.69 -44.95
C ASP A 66 3.09 17.35 -45.63
N ARG A 67 3.94 18.35 -45.86
CA ARG A 67 5.30 18.18 -46.39
C ARG A 67 6.25 17.61 -45.34
N VAL A 68 6.19 18.11 -44.11
CA VAL A 68 7.01 17.64 -42.99
C VAL A 68 6.61 16.22 -42.61
N SER A 69 5.31 15.92 -42.60
CA SER A 69 4.78 14.58 -42.32
C SER A 69 5.23 13.59 -43.40
N ARG A 70 5.16 13.93 -44.69
CA ARG A 70 5.67 13.07 -45.77
C ARG A 70 7.18 12.87 -45.73
N VAL A 71 7.95 13.92 -45.43
CA VAL A 71 9.42 13.80 -45.29
C VAL A 71 9.76 12.95 -44.06
N ALA A 72 9.02 13.08 -42.95
CA ALA A 72 9.20 12.25 -41.77
C ALA A 72 8.83 10.78 -42.06
N GLU A 73 7.72 10.51 -42.75
CA GLU A 73 7.34 9.17 -43.17
C GLU A 73 8.33 8.56 -44.15
N GLU A 74 8.87 9.34 -45.09
CA GLU A 74 9.88 8.89 -46.04
C GLU A 74 11.21 8.60 -45.35
N ILE A 75 11.64 9.42 -44.38
CA ILE A 75 12.84 9.16 -43.57
C ILE A 75 12.64 7.91 -42.70
N VAL A 76 11.49 7.75 -42.04
CA VAL A 76 11.19 6.59 -41.21
C VAL A 76 11.06 5.33 -42.07
N SER A 77 10.39 5.41 -43.22
CA SER A 77 10.28 4.32 -44.19
C SER A 77 11.65 3.92 -44.72
N ASN A 78 12.47 4.87 -45.17
CA ASN A 78 13.83 4.61 -45.64
C ASN A 78 14.69 3.99 -44.53
N PHE A 79 14.55 4.48 -43.29
CA PHE A 79 15.27 3.93 -42.13
C PHE A 79 14.83 2.49 -41.82
N VAL A 80 13.54 2.18 -41.91
CA VAL A 80 12.98 0.85 -41.68
C VAL A 80 13.35 -0.12 -42.81
N THR A 81 13.30 0.32 -44.08
CA THR A 81 13.69 -0.50 -45.23
C THR A 81 15.20 -0.72 -45.34
N LEU A 82 16.02 0.26 -44.93
CA LEU A 82 17.48 0.08 -44.81
C LEU A 82 17.84 -0.88 -43.66
N ARG A 83 17.02 -0.95 -42.61
CA ARG A 83 17.23 -1.86 -41.47
C ARG A 83 16.75 -3.29 -41.77
N ALA A 84 15.71 -3.46 -42.58
CA ALA A 84 15.17 -4.77 -42.95
C ALA A 84 16.03 -5.54 -43.99
N ARG A 85 16.99 -4.89 -44.64
CA ARG A 85 17.88 -5.48 -45.66
C ARG A 85 19.32 -5.73 -45.22
N ARG A 86 19.67 -5.57 -43.94
CA ARG A 86 20.90 -6.17 -43.43
C ARG A 86 20.60 -7.64 -43.14
N ASP A 87 20.93 -8.51 -44.10
CA ASP A 87 21.17 -9.91 -43.80
C ASP A 87 22.08 -9.92 -42.56
N LEU A 88 21.53 -10.42 -41.44
CA LEU A 88 22.22 -10.57 -40.18
C LEU A 88 23.24 -11.68 -40.36
N SER A 89 24.32 -11.36 -41.08
CA SER A 89 25.39 -12.30 -41.38
C SER A 89 26.00 -12.73 -40.05
N GLU A 90 25.82 -14.00 -39.71
CA GLU A 90 26.53 -14.63 -38.60
C GLU A 90 28.03 -14.50 -38.87
N THR A 91 28.76 -13.88 -37.94
CA THR A 91 30.21 -13.74 -38.03
C THR A 91 30.87 -14.67 -37.02
N LYS A 92 32.01 -15.25 -37.39
CA LYS A 92 32.82 -16.05 -36.46
C LYS A 92 33.72 -15.14 -35.63
N VAL A 93 33.53 -15.12 -34.32
CA VAL A 93 34.36 -14.39 -33.37
C VAL A 93 35.22 -15.38 -32.60
N HIS A 94 36.52 -15.14 -32.58
CA HIS A 94 37.46 -15.97 -31.84
C HIS A 94 37.55 -15.45 -30.41
N VAL A 95 37.35 -16.33 -29.42
CA VAL A 95 37.52 -15.99 -28.01
C VAL A 95 38.68 -16.81 -27.47
N ARG A 96 39.69 -16.11 -26.94
CA ARG A 96 40.83 -16.70 -26.26
C ARG A 96 40.60 -16.66 -24.76
N PHE A 97 40.65 -17.78 -24.08
CA PHE A 97 40.59 -17.86 -22.63
C PHE A 97 42.00 -17.68 -22.04
N LEU A 98 42.14 -16.74 -21.10
CA LEU A 98 43.35 -16.58 -20.28
C LEU A 98 43.12 -17.20 -18.89
N PRO A 99 43.66 -18.41 -18.62
CA PRO A 99 43.62 -18.98 -17.28
C PRO A 99 44.53 -18.17 -16.36
N GLY A 100 44.00 -17.66 -15.25
CA GLY A 100 44.82 -16.96 -14.26
C GLY A 100 45.88 -17.85 -13.60
N VAL A 101 46.93 -17.22 -13.06
CA VAL A 101 48.14 -17.85 -12.49
C VAL A 101 47.84 -18.86 -11.36
N GLU A 102 46.69 -18.76 -10.70
CA GLU A 102 46.25 -19.68 -9.64
C GLU A 102 45.31 -20.80 -10.14
N SER A 103 45.48 -21.29 -11.36
CA SER A 103 44.66 -22.40 -11.87
C SER A 103 45.07 -23.74 -11.24
N VAL A 104 44.72 -23.95 -9.97
CA VAL A 104 44.73 -25.25 -9.30
C VAL A 104 43.68 -26.13 -9.99
N GLY A 105 44.12 -27.00 -10.89
CA GLY A 105 43.39 -28.16 -11.38
C GLY A 105 42.02 -27.86 -12.00
N PHE A 106 41.96 -27.21 -13.16
CA PHE A 106 40.80 -27.39 -14.04
C PHE A 106 40.72 -28.87 -14.39
N ARG A 107 39.69 -29.58 -13.88
CA ARG A 107 39.34 -30.91 -14.37
C ARG A 107 38.93 -30.75 -15.83
N VAL A 108 39.86 -31.04 -16.74
CA VAL A 108 39.60 -31.27 -18.16
C VAL A 108 38.80 -32.58 -18.25
N GLY A 109 37.51 -32.51 -17.94
CA GLY A 109 36.59 -33.64 -18.03
C GLY A 109 35.96 -33.67 -19.42
N GLY A 110 36.17 -34.78 -20.13
CA GLY A 110 35.30 -35.27 -21.21
C GLY A 110 35.16 -34.39 -22.44
N ASP A 111 35.88 -34.74 -23.50
CA ASP A 111 35.57 -34.46 -24.91
C ASP A 111 35.18 -33.01 -25.26
N GLY A 112 36.14 -32.08 -25.20
CA GLY A 112 36.04 -30.83 -25.99
C GLY A 112 36.87 -29.62 -25.56
N ALA A 113 37.17 -29.40 -24.28
CA ALA A 113 37.59 -28.06 -23.82
C ALA A 113 39.07 -27.93 -23.39
N GLY A 114 40.00 -28.61 -24.06
CA GLY A 114 41.44 -28.40 -23.87
C GLY A 114 42.00 -27.16 -24.61
N SER A 115 41.18 -26.50 -25.43
CA SER A 115 41.63 -25.36 -26.24
C SER A 115 41.45 -24.05 -25.47
N LEU A 116 42.56 -23.29 -25.36
CA LEU A 116 42.55 -21.90 -24.90
C LEU A 116 41.88 -20.95 -25.91
N CYS A 117 41.48 -21.43 -27.08
CA CYS A 117 40.82 -20.64 -28.11
C CYS A 117 39.58 -21.37 -28.64
N ALA A 118 38.43 -20.71 -28.66
CA ALA A 118 37.23 -21.22 -29.31
C ALA A 118 36.66 -20.18 -30.28
N SER A 119 35.90 -20.62 -31.28
CA SER A 119 35.27 -19.73 -32.27
C SER A 119 33.77 -19.83 -32.13
N PHE A 120 33.11 -18.70 -31.87
CA PHE A 120 31.66 -18.62 -31.69
C PHE A 120 31.05 -18.00 -32.94
N ARG A 121 29.99 -18.61 -33.48
CA ARG A 121 29.16 -17.96 -34.50
C ARG A 121 28.18 -17.05 -33.77
N VAL A 122 28.31 -15.74 -33.97
CA VAL A 122 27.49 -14.74 -33.29
C VAL A 122 26.91 -13.77 -34.29
N ARG A 123 25.77 -13.19 -33.94
CA ARG A 123 25.19 -12.08 -34.68
C ARG A 123 25.84 -10.78 -34.23
N LEU A 124 26.04 -9.85 -35.16
CA LEU A 124 26.67 -8.57 -34.87
C LEU A 124 25.84 -7.66 -33.94
N ASP A 125 24.53 -7.93 -33.82
CA ASP A 125 23.60 -7.26 -32.91
C ASP A 125 23.57 -7.83 -31.48
N TRP A 126 24.38 -8.86 -31.18
CA TRP A 126 24.52 -9.38 -29.83
C TRP A 126 25.27 -8.42 -28.91
N ARG A 127 24.87 -8.42 -27.64
CA ARG A 127 25.64 -7.73 -26.60
C ARG A 127 26.85 -8.57 -26.22
N ILE A 128 27.88 -7.89 -25.77
CA ILE A 128 29.11 -8.54 -25.29
C ILE A 128 28.82 -9.45 -24.09
N ALA A 129 27.85 -9.11 -23.24
CA ALA A 129 27.37 -9.98 -22.17
C ALA A 129 26.89 -11.35 -22.67
N ASP A 130 26.19 -11.40 -23.80
CA ASP A 130 25.64 -12.64 -24.36
C ASP A 130 26.76 -13.55 -24.89
N LEU A 131 27.78 -12.96 -25.54
CA LEU A 131 28.97 -13.68 -25.97
C LEU A 131 29.81 -14.14 -24.78
N ALA A 132 29.98 -13.30 -23.74
CA ALA A 132 30.70 -13.65 -22.53
C ALA A 132 30.01 -14.82 -21.79
N PHE A 133 28.68 -14.83 -21.74
CA PHE A 133 27.87 -15.92 -21.19
C PHE A 133 28.10 -17.24 -21.94
N GLN A 134 28.02 -17.23 -23.28
CA GLN A 134 28.26 -18.44 -24.07
C GLN A 134 29.69 -18.95 -23.95
N ALA A 135 30.66 -18.03 -23.93
CA ALA A 135 32.05 -18.33 -23.68
C ALA A 135 32.25 -18.95 -22.28
N ALA A 136 31.70 -18.35 -21.22
CA ALA A 136 31.79 -18.89 -19.87
C ALA A 136 31.22 -20.30 -19.78
N LYS A 137 30.07 -20.56 -20.41
CA LYS A 137 29.46 -21.89 -20.46
C LYS A 137 30.35 -22.91 -21.17
N TYR A 138 31.02 -22.53 -22.25
CA TYR A 138 31.95 -23.40 -22.98
C TYR A 138 33.15 -23.84 -22.12
N TRP A 139 33.70 -22.93 -21.31
CA TRP A 139 34.84 -23.23 -20.41
C TRP A 139 34.44 -23.60 -18.97
N GLY A 140 33.14 -23.74 -18.66
CA GLY A 140 32.64 -24.11 -17.33
C GLY A 140 32.91 -23.05 -16.25
N LEU A 141 32.87 -21.76 -16.59
CA LEU A 141 33.14 -20.63 -15.70
C LEU A 141 31.83 -20.03 -15.14
N ASP A 142 31.94 -19.35 -14.00
CA ASP A 142 30.83 -18.58 -13.40
C ASP A 142 30.56 -17.32 -14.24
N GLU A 143 29.37 -17.26 -14.84
CA GLU A 143 28.92 -16.22 -15.77
C GLU A 143 28.97 -14.80 -15.17
N ALA A 144 28.71 -14.68 -13.87
CA ALA A 144 28.74 -13.38 -13.18
C ALA A 144 30.17 -12.88 -12.87
N LYS A 145 31.19 -13.70 -13.16
CA LYS A 145 32.59 -13.45 -12.83
C LYS A 145 33.49 -13.55 -14.06
N VAL A 146 32.97 -13.30 -15.25
CA VAL A 146 33.79 -13.19 -16.47
C VAL A 146 33.57 -11.85 -17.13
N PHE A 147 34.59 -11.36 -17.83
CA PHE A 147 34.49 -10.22 -18.72
C PHE A 147 35.36 -10.47 -19.96
N LEU A 148 35.01 -9.80 -21.06
CA LEU A 148 35.77 -9.86 -22.30
C LEU A 148 36.71 -8.66 -22.40
N LEU A 149 37.94 -8.91 -22.84
CA LEU A 149 38.89 -7.91 -23.25
C LEU A 149 38.94 -7.81 -24.77
N ASP A 150 39.09 -6.60 -25.28
CA ASP A 150 39.39 -6.36 -26.68
C ASP A 150 40.84 -6.76 -27.02
N ARG A 151 41.23 -6.67 -28.30
CA ARG A 151 42.59 -6.85 -28.83
C ARG A 151 43.63 -5.98 -28.11
N ASP A 152 43.22 -4.81 -27.63
CA ASP A 152 44.06 -3.89 -26.86
C ASP A 152 44.04 -4.18 -25.35
N HIS A 153 43.55 -5.36 -24.93
CA HIS A 153 43.43 -5.79 -23.54
C HIS A 153 42.56 -4.87 -22.66
N ARG A 154 41.66 -4.07 -23.25
CA ARG A 154 40.71 -3.21 -22.54
C ARG A 154 39.43 -3.97 -22.22
N ILE A 155 38.87 -3.76 -21.03
CA ILE A 155 37.58 -4.36 -20.64
C ILE A 155 36.49 -3.76 -21.53
N VAL A 156 35.77 -4.65 -22.21
CA VAL A 156 34.64 -4.28 -23.07
C VAL A 156 33.37 -4.17 -22.22
N PRO A 157 32.62 -3.06 -22.25
CA PRO A 157 31.38 -2.92 -21.49
C PRO A 157 30.31 -3.95 -21.90
N ASP A 158 29.63 -4.55 -20.92
CA ASP A 158 28.61 -5.59 -21.13
C ASP A 158 27.47 -5.19 -22.07
N GLN A 159 27.12 -3.90 -22.08
CA GLN A 159 26.02 -3.35 -22.89
C GLN A 159 26.43 -2.99 -24.33
N MET A 160 27.73 -3.06 -24.64
CA MET A 160 28.24 -2.74 -25.97
C MET A 160 27.85 -3.83 -26.97
N LEU A 161 27.55 -3.44 -28.21
CA LEU A 161 27.20 -4.38 -29.28
C LEU A 161 28.47 -4.85 -30.00
N LEU A 162 28.47 -6.10 -30.47
CA LEU A 162 29.60 -6.66 -31.21
C LEU A 162 29.96 -5.85 -32.47
N GLU A 163 28.98 -5.31 -33.18
CA GLU A 163 29.22 -4.44 -34.34
C GLU A 163 30.05 -3.19 -34.01
N GLN A 164 29.96 -2.67 -32.79
CA GLN A 164 30.66 -1.45 -32.36
C GLN A 164 32.15 -1.69 -32.05
N ILE A 165 32.54 -2.96 -31.95
CA ILE A 165 33.86 -3.43 -31.51
C ILE A 165 34.62 -3.99 -32.70
N VAL A 166 33.95 -4.79 -33.53
CA VAL A 166 34.50 -5.37 -34.76
C VAL A 166 34.74 -4.31 -35.85
N LEU A 167 33.97 -3.21 -35.86
CA LEU A 167 34.09 -2.11 -36.82
C LEU A 167 34.36 -0.79 -36.07
N PRO A 168 35.53 -0.14 -36.24
CA PRO A 168 35.80 1.12 -35.55
C PRO A 168 34.80 2.22 -35.98
N GLN A 169 34.27 2.95 -35.01
CA GLN A 169 33.36 4.07 -35.24
C GLN A 169 34.11 5.22 -35.92
N GLY A 170 33.70 5.60 -37.14
CA GLY A 170 34.22 6.78 -37.83
C GLY A 170 34.58 6.58 -39.30
N MET A 171 34.61 5.34 -39.83
CA MET A 171 34.83 5.16 -41.26
C MET A 171 33.53 5.28 -42.06
N PRO A 172 33.43 6.22 -43.01
CA PRO A 172 32.23 6.38 -43.83
C PRO A 172 31.97 5.10 -44.63
N ALA A 173 30.76 4.57 -44.52
CA ALA A 173 30.28 3.35 -45.19
C ALA A 173 30.30 3.41 -46.74
N ALA A 174 30.87 4.46 -47.33
CA ALA A 174 30.81 4.78 -48.75
C ALA A 174 31.88 4.08 -49.61
N HIS A 175 32.85 3.36 -49.05
CA HIS A 175 33.84 2.63 -49.83
C HIS A 175 33.66 1.12 -49.63
N GLY A 176 32.89 0.48 -50.53
CA GLY A 176 32.66 -0.97 -50.61
C GLY A 176 33.91 -1.84 -50.86
N ALA A 177 35.11 -1.29 -50.63
CA ALA A 177 36.40 -1.95 -50.80
C ALA A 177 37.02 -2.46 -49.49
N LEU A 178 36.46 -2.13 -48.31
CA LEU A 178 37.03 -2.50 -47.00
C LEU A 178 36.41 -3.75 -46.35
N ILE A 179 35.19 -4.13 -46.74
CA ILE A 179 34.57 -5.41 -46.29
C ILE A 179 35.47 -6.62 -46.65
N PRO A 180 36.09 -6.70 -47.85
CA PRO A 180 37.03 -7.77 -48.17
C PRO A 180 38.35 -7.76 -47.36
N MET A 181 38.79 -6.59 -46.85
CA MET A 181 40.02 -6.50 -46.04
C MET A 181 39.83 -7.00 -44.60
N LEU A 182 38.60 -6.95 -44.08
CA LEU A 182 38.25 -7.50 -42.77
C LEU A 182 37.79 -8.96 -42.85
N GLU A 183 37.25 -9.41 -43.99
CA GLU A 183 36.87 -10.82 -44.22
C GLU A 183 38.03 -11.82 -44.03
N GLY A 184 39.29 -11.35 -44.09
CA GLY A 184 40.48 -12.18 -43.81
C GLY A 184 41.04 -12.11 -42.38
N ARG A 185 40.65 -11.12 -41.56
CA ARG A 185 41.23 -10.93 -40.22
C ARG A 185 40.26 -11.40 -39.14
N LYS A 186 40.57 -12.56 -38.58
CA LYS A 186 39.87 -13.17 -37.43
C LYS A 186 39.89 -12.21 -36.23
N TYR A 187 38.75 -11.62 -35.92
CA TYR A 187 38.60 -10.77 -34.75
C TYR A 187 38.67 -11.63 -33.47
N SER A 188 39.56 -11.27 -32.54
CA SER A 188 39.83 -12.04 -31.33
C SER A 188 39.53 -11.23 -30.07
N LEU A 189 38.64 -11.74 -29.22
CA LEU A 189 38.40 -11.24 -27.87
C LEU A 189 39.06 -12.17 -26.85
N THR A 190 39.39 -11.64 -25.67
CA THR A 190 40.03 -12.42 -24.61
C THR A 190 39.11 -12.54 -23.40
N LEU A 191 38.67 -13.75 -23.04
CA LEU A 191 37.86 -14.01 -21.87
C LEU A 191 38.74 -14.10 -20.63
N VAL A 192 38.39 -13.33 -19.60
CA VAL A 192 39.14 -13.26 -18.33
C VAL A 192 38.18 -13.43 -17.16
N ARG A 193 38.62 -14.16 -16.13
CA ARG A 193 37.86 -14.36 -14.88
C ARG A 193 38.10 -13.18 -13.93
N ALA A 194 37.07 -12.74 -13.22
CA ALA A 194 37.18 -11.77 -12.14
C ALA A 194 38.15 -12.27 -11.06
N GLY A 195 39.10 -11.42 -10.68
CA GLY A 195 40.20 -11.78 -9.77
C GLY A 195 41.42 -12.37 -10.48
N THR A 196 41.39 -12.58 -11.80
CA THR A 196 42.61 -12.87 -12.56
C THR A 196 43.53 -11.66 -12.46
N VAL A 197 44.69 -11.87 -11.85
CA VAL A 197 45.80 -10.95 -11.97
C VAL A 197 46.29 -11.12 -13.40
N LEU A 198 45.76 -10.30 -14.32
CA LEU A 198 46.50 -9.97 -15.52
C LEU A 198 47.85 -9.49 -15.01
N ASP A 199 48.95 -10.07 -15.50
CA ASP A 199 50.29 -9.57 -15.20
C ASP A 199 50.26 -8.07 -15.48
N LYS A 200 50.03 -7.29 -14.42
CA LYS A 200 50.25 -5.88 -14.46
C LYS A 200 51.75 -5.85 -14.61
N GLU A 201 52.20 -5.41 -15.78
CA GLU A 201 53.50 -4.78 -15.85
C GLU A 201 53.61 -3.91 -14.61
N ASP A 202 54.58 -4.26 -13.78
CA ASP A 202 54.80 -3.59 -12.52
C ASP A 202 55.12 -2.15 -12.89
N LEU A 203 54.14 -1.24 -12.77
CA LEU A 203 54.32 0.19 -13.09
C LEU A 203 55.47 0.80 -12.27
N SER A 204 55.91 0.09 -11.22
CA SER A 204 57.07 0.45 -10.40
C SER A 204 58.41 -0.12 -10.91
N ARG A 205 58.41 -1.08 -11.84
CA ARG A 205 59.59 -1.67 -12.49
C ARG A 205 59.32 -1.90 -13.98
N ALA A 206 59.46 -0.85 -14.79
CA ALA A 206 59.46 -0.96 -16.25
C ALA A 206 60.55 -1.96 -16.70
N ARG A 207 60.15 -3.07 -17.32
CA ARG A 207 61.05 -3.99 -18.01
C ARG A 207 61.06 -3.59 -19.49
N GLY A 208 62.01 -2.74 -19.84
CA GLY A 208 62.18 -2.21 -21.20
C GLY A 208 61.66 -0.79 -21.31
N GLU A 209 62.56 0.10 -21.71
CA GLU A 209 62.39 1.55 -21.91
C GLU A 209 62.34 2.37 -20.61
N VAL A 210 63.51 2.97 -20.30
CA VAL A 210 63.67 3.94 -19.21
C VAL A 210 62.92 5.21 -19.61
N TRP A 211 62.35 5.99 -18.68
CA TRP A 211 61.72 7.28 -19.02
C TRP A 211 62.66 8.24 -19.77
N THR A 212 63.97 8.05 -19.65
CA THR A 212 64.99 8.77 -20.42
C THR A 212 65.06 8.34 -21.90
N ASP A 213 64.57 7.15 -22.24
CA ASP A 213 64.38 6.69 -23.63
C ASP A 213 63.15 7.36 -24.28
N PHE A 214 62.22 7.88 -23.47
CA PHE A 214 61.13 8.77 -23.88
C PHE A 214 61.49 10.25 -23.72
N THR A 215 62.77 10.59 -23.84
CA THR A 215 63.13 11.98 -24.19
C THR A 215 62.78 12.20 -25.66
N PHE A 216 61.49 12.30 -25.94
CA PHE A 216 61.08 13.02 -27.13
C PHE A 216 61.58 14.44 -26.93
N GLU A 217 62.58 14.84 -27.73
CA GLU A 217 62.82 16.26 -27.97
C GLU A 217 61.47 16.81 -28.40
N GLN A 218 60.83 17.60 -27.52
CA GLN A 218 59.46 18.05 -27.71
C GLN A 218 59.30 18.75 -29.07
N ALA A 219 60.35 19.46 -29.49
CA ALA A 219 60.47 20.06 -30.82
C ALA A 219 60.39 19.04 -31.97
N LYS A 220 60.98 17.86 -31.83
CA LYS A 220 61.02 16.79 -32.84
C LYS A 220 59.67 16.08 -32.96
N LEU A 221 58.99 15.88 -31.84
CA LEU A 221 57.64 15.34 -31.81
C LEU A 221 56.62 16.32 -32.41
N GLU A 222 56.75 17.61 -32.07
CA GLU A 222 55.95 18.68 -32.68
C GLU A 222 56.21 18.76 -34.19
N GLN A 223 57.46 18.61 -34.63
CA GLN A 223 57.84 18.59 -36.05
C GLN A 223 57.32 17.35 -36.80
N GLU A 224 57.35 16.16 -36.19
CA GLU A 224 56.75 14.94 -36.77
C GLU A 224 55.22 14.97 -36.79
N LEU A 225 54.59 15.57 -35.77
CA LEU A 225 53.15 15.80 -35.75
C LEU A 225 52.75 16.81 -36.83
N GLU A 226 53.53 17.88 -37.04
CA GLU A 226 53.31 18.82 -38.14
C GLU A 226 53.55 18.20 -39.51
N SER A 227 54.58 17.36 -39.66
CA SER A 227 54.83 16.69 -40.95
C SER A 227 53.71 15.71 -41.29
N LYS A 228 53.24 14.91 -40.33
CA LYS A 228 52.10 14.01 -40.54
C LYS A 228 50.78 14.74 -40.74
N ARG A 229 50.54 15.86 -40.06
CA ARG A 229 49.37 16.72 -40.32
C ARG A 229 49.39 17.28 -41.74
N ARG A 230 50.57 17.64 -42.27
CA ARG A 230 50.74 18.06 -43.67
C ARG A 230 50.54 16.91 -44.65
N GLU A 231 51.04 15.71 -44.35
CA GLU A 231 50.84 14.51 -45.18
C GLU A 231 49.37 14.05 -45.22
N LEU A 232 48.63 14.21 -44.12
CA LEU A 232 47.21 13.87 -44.01
C LEU A 232 46.26 14.94 -44.57
N GLY A 233 46.79 16.08 -45.03
CA GLY A 233 45.98 17.18 -45.55
C GLY A 233 45.14 17.92 -44.50
N GLU A 234 45.45 17.73 -43.21
CA GLU A 234 44.79 18.38 -42.08
C GLU A 234 45.40 19.77 -41.86
N SER A 235 45.25 20.66 -42.85
CA SER A 235 45.67 22.07 -42.74
C SER A 235 44.61 22.95 -42.06
N GLY A 236 44.01 22.45 -40.98
CA GLY A 236 43.04 23.19 -40.18
C GLY A 236 43.30 22.96 -38.70
N GLU A 237 43.43 24.05 -37.95
CA GLU A 237 43.59 24.04 -36.48
C GLU A 237 42.45 23.27 -35.81
N VAL A 238 42.60 21.95 -35.64
CA VAL A 238 41.83 21.22 -34.63
C VAL A 238 42.57 21.45 -33.32
N ALA A 239 42.32 22.61 -32.72
CA ALA A 239 42.61 22.84 -31.31
C ALA A 239 41.76 21.84 -30.51
N ILE A 240 42.32 20.65 -30.25
CA ILE A 240 41.86 19.80 -29.16
C ILE A 240 42.09 20.65 -27.91
N SER A 241 41.06 21.38 -27.50
CA SER A 241 41.14 22.31 -26.39
C SER A 241 41.68 21.56 -25.18
N VAL A 242 42.81 22.01 -24.64
CA VAL A 242 43.42 21.51 -23.40
C VAL A 242 42.42 21.44 -22.24
N ALA A 243 41.31 22.20 -22.32
CA ALA A 243 40.13 22.10 -21.47
C ALA A 243 39.55 20.68 -21.33
N MET A 244 39.66 19.79 -22.33
CA MET A 244 39.18 18.41 -22.21
C MET A 244 40.10 17.49 -21.40
N LEU A 245 41.39 17.84 -21.26
CA LEU A 245 42.34 17.09 -20.41
C LEU A 245 42.32 17.56 -18.96
N GLU A 246 41.93 18.81 -18.69
CA GLU A 246 41.73 19.32 -17.31
C GLU A 246 40.53 18.68 -16.59
N ASP A 247 39.58 18.10 -17.34
CA ASP A 247 38.40 17.42 -16.78
C ASP A 247 38.66 15.99 -16.29
N ILE A 248 39.88 15.46 -16.46
CA ILE A 248 40.22 14.12 -15.96
C ILE A 248 40.52 14.22 -14.46
N PRO A 249 39.65 13.70 -13.57
CA PRO A 249 39.83 13.86 -12.13
C PRO A 249 41.10 13.15 -11.65
N ALA A 250 41.85 13.80 -10.77
CA ALA A 250 43.03 13.20 -10.16
C ALA A 250 42.67 11.89 -9.43
N LEU A 251 43.58 10.91 -9.44
CA LEU A 251 43.38 9.62 -8.78
C LEU A 251 43.02 9.78 -7.29
N CYS A 252 43.60 10.79 -6.62
CA CYS A 252 43.27 11.15 -5.24
C CYS A 252 41.79 11.55 -5.08
N ASP A 253 41.23 12.32 -6.02
CA ASP A 253 39.81 12.70 -5.99
C ASP A 253 38.90 11.52 -6.26
N VAL A 254 39.29 10.61 -7.16
CA VAL A 254 38.56 9.36 -7.41
C VAL A 254 38.57 8.47 -6.16
N GLN A 255 39.72 8.35 -5.47
CA GLN A 255 39.80 7.61 -4.21
C GLN A 255 38.99 8.25 -3.09
N ARG A 256 38.99 9.59 -2.97
CA ARG A 256 38.17 10.31 -2.00
C ARG A 256 36.68 10.09 -2.27
N LYS A 257 36.24 10.27 -3.52
CA LYS A 257 34.87 9.98 -3.97
C LYS A 257 34.49 8.52 -3.69
N GLY A 258 35.41 7.57 -3.90
CA GLY A 258 35.22 6.16 -3.59
C GLY A 258 35.04 5.87 -2.09
N ARG A 259 35.86 6.49 -1.22
CA ARG A 259 35.73 6.36 0.24
C ARG A 259 34.44 6.98 0.75
N GLU A 260 34.08 8.17 0.25
CA GLU A 260 32.82 8.81 0.56
C GLU A 260 31.62 7.96 0.13
N ALA A 261 31.65 7.41 -1.09
CA ALA A 261 30.60 6.49 -1.56
C ALA A 261 30.50 5.24 -0.69
N LYS A 262 31.63 4.66 -0.26
CA LYS A 262 31.66 3.51 0.65
C LYS A 262 31.12 3.85 2.05
N MET A 263 31.47 5.00 2.61
CA MET A 263 30.92 5.47 3.88
C MET A 263 29.41 5.71 3.79
N ARG A 264 28.93 6.33 2.70
CA ARG A 264 27.50 6.56 2.46
C ARG A 264 26.74 5.24 2.35
N ARG A 265 27.28 4.23 1.66
CA ARG A 265 26.68 2.88 1.59
C ARG A 265 26.58 2.23 2.96
N ARG A 266 27.64 2.33 3.78
CA ARG A 266 27.60 1.81 5.16
C ARG A 266 26.56 2.52 6.00
N TRP A 267 26.50 3.85 5.91
CA TRP A 267 25.50 4.64 6.63
C TRP A 267 24.07 4.25 6.24
N ASP A 268 23.81 4.03 4.95
CA ASP A 268 22.53 3.55 4.48
C ASP A 268 22.18 2.15 5.03
N THR A 269 23.16 1.24 5.05
CA THR A 269 22.97 -0.08 5.69
C THR A 269 22.65 0.03 7.19
N TRP A 270 23.30 0.94 7.91
CA TRP A 270 23.03 1.19 9.32
C TRP A 270 21.64 1.78 9.55
N CYS A 271 21.20 2.74 8.73
CA CYS A 271 19.84 3.26 8.80
C CYS A 271 18.80 2.15 8.57
N ARG A 272 19.00 1.28 7.57
CA ARG A 272 18.10 0.13 7.30
C ARG A 272 18.04 -0.86 8.46
N LEU A 273 19.16 -1.08 9.14
CA LEU A 273 19.21 -1.94 10.33
C LEU A 273 18.41 -1.32 11.50
N ILE A 274 18.55 -0.01 11.71
CA ILE A 274 17.81 0.72 12.75
C ILE A 274 16.31 0.73 12.44
N GLU A 275 15.92 0.97 11.19
CA GLU A 275 14.53 0.90 10.71
C GLU A 275 13.92 -0.48 11.00
N ALA A 276 14.62 -1.56 10.64
CA ALA A 276 14.17 -2.92 10.91
C ALA A 276 14.03 -3.21 12.41
N LEU A 277 14.95 -2.70 13.24
CA LEU A 277 14.89 -2.89 14.69
C LEU A 277 13.71 -2.12 15.32
N ILE A 278 13.44 -0.89 14.87
CA ILE A 278 12.28 -0.09 15.28
C ILE A 278 10.99 -0.82 14.87
N PHE A 279 10.93 -1.37 13.65
CA PHE A 279 9.78 -2.13 13.18
C PHE A 279 9.54 -3.39 14.03
N ILE A 280 10.58 -4.17 14.33
CA ILE A 280 10.45 -5.34 15.21
C ILE A 280 9.96 -4.94 16.59
N LEU A 281 10.50 -3.86 17.17
CA LEU A 281 10.05 -3.34 18.47
C LEU A 281 8.59 -2.90 18.42
N CYS A 282 8.15 -2.28 17.32
CA CYS A 282 6.77 -1.87 17.08
C CYS A 282 5.82 -3.08 17.01
N VAL A 283 6.23 -4.14 16.33
CA VAL A 283 5.44 -5.39 16.24
C VAL A 283 5.37 -6.07 17.59
N VAL A 284 6.49 -6.18 18.31
CA VAL A 284 6.51 -6.80 19.64
C VAL A 284 5.65 -6.00 20.62
N SER A 285 5.78 -4.67 20.65
CA SER A 285 4.97 -3.82 21.52
C SER A 285 3.49 -3.91 21.19
N PHE A 286 3.14 -4.00 19.90
CA PHE A 286 1.78 -4.22 19.45
C PHE A 286 1.23 -5.58 19.88
N LEU A 287 2.00 -6.66 19.68
CA LEU A 287 1.58 -8.00 20.10
C LEU A 287 1.33 -8.08 21.61
N VAL A 288 2.17 -7.41 22.40
CA VAL A 288 1.98 -7.29 23.86
C VAL A 288 0.76 -6.44 24.20
N ALA A 289 0.51 -5.35 23.46
CA ALA A 289 -0.65 -4.49 23.68
C ALA A 289 -1.98 -5.13 23.26
N ILE A 290 -1.97 -5.99 22.24
CA ILE A 290 -3.14 -6.77 21.79
C ILE A 290 -3.38 -8.03 22.61
N GLN A 291 -2.35 -8.56 23.27
CA GLN A 291 -2.50 -9.74 24.11
C GLN A 291 -3.70 -9.66 25.08
N PRO A 292 -3.93 -8.55 25.83
CA PRO A 292 -5.09 -8.43 26.69
C PRO A 292 -6.43 -8.40 25.95
N THR A 293 -6.52 -7.94 24.70
CA THR A 293 -7.78 -7.98 23.93
C THR A 293 -8.06 -9.35 23.33
N ILE A 294 -7.02 -10.06 22.85
CA ILE A 294 -7.15 -11.47 22.44
C ILE A 294 -7.51 -12.33 23.66
N ASP A 295 -6.85 -12.08 24.78
CA ASP A 295 -7.12 -12.78 26.02
C ASP A 295 -8.50 -12.37 26.54
N ALA A 296 -8.97 -11.12 26.48
CA ALA A 296 -10.34 -10.76 26.90
C ALA A 296 -11.43 -11.45 26.05
N GLY A 297 -11.22 -11.57 24.73
CA GLY A 297 -12.15 -12.25 23.82
C GLY A 297 -12.15 -13.78 23.96
N SER A 298 -11.01 -14.37 24.33
CA SER A 298 -10.82 -15.83 24.48
C SER A 298 -10.69 -16.31 25.93
N SER A 299 -10.75 -15.39 26.88
CA SER A 299 -10.50 -15.62 28.30
C SER A 299 -11.51 -16.60 28.84
N GLY A 300 -11.00 -17.55 29.63
CA GLY A 300 -11.84 -18.44 30.42
C GLY A 300 -12.93 -17.69 31.18
N SER A 301 -12.76 -16.41 31.51
CA SER A 301 -13.77 -15.55 32.15
C SER A 301 -14.95 -15.22 31.25
N SER A 302 -14.74 -14.88 29.97
CA SER A 302 -15.86 -14.57 29.05
C SER A 302 -16.64 -15.85 28.72
N MET A 303 -15.94 -16.96 28.48
CA MET A 303 -16.56 -18.27 28.28
C MET A 303 -17.27 -18.76 29.54
N PHE A 304 -16.67 -18.55 30.72
CA PHE A 304 -17.28 -18.84 32.01
C PHE A 304 -18.53 -18.01 32.23
N LEU A 305 -18.49 -16.70 31.92
CA LEU A 305 -19.64 -15.82 32.08
C LEU A 305 -20.76 -16.18 31.09
N LYS A 306 -20.43 -16.44 29.81
CA LYS A 306 -21.41 -16.97 28.83
C LYS A 306 -22.07 -18.24 29.36
N ARG A 307 -21.27 -19.19 29.85
CA ARG A 307 -21.78 -20.44 30.40
C ARG A 307 -22.62 -20.21 31.65
N LYS A 308 -22.22 -19.30 32.54
CA LYS A 308 -22.96 -18.97 33.77
C LYS A 308 -24.27 -18.23 33.50
N VAL A 309 -24.29 -17.30 32.56
CA VAL A 309 -25.51 -16.62 32.10
C VAL A 309 -26.44 -17.63 31.44
N ALA A 310 -25.93 -18.42 30.49
CA ALA A 310 -26.72 -19.45 29.82
C ALA A 310 -27.26 -20.48 30.83
N GLN A 311 -26.44 -20.91 31.78
CA GLN A 311 -26.83 -21.85 32.84
C GLN A 311 -27.85 -21.21 33.81
N ALA A 312 -27.68 -19.95 34.20
CA ALA A 312 -28.65 -19.27 35.08
C ALA A 312 -30.02 -19.12 34.42
N VAL A 313 -30.04 -18.95 33.09
CA VAL A 313 -31.27 -18.95 32.30
C VAL A 313 -31.81 -20.37 32.13
N GLN A 314 -30.97 -21.36 31.83
CA GLN A 314 -31.40 -22.73 31.50
C GLN A 314 -31.78 -23.59 32.72
N ASP A 315 -31.05 -23.52 33.82
CA ASP A 315 -31.27 -24.34 35.03
C ASP A 315 -32.63 -24.06 35.70
N ARG A 316 -33.24 -22.90 35.42
CA ARG A 316 -34.57 -22.55 35.94
C ARG A 316 -35.73 -22.98 35.03
N TYR A 317 -35.47 -23.33 33.76
CA TYR A 317 -36.52 -23.70 32.81
C TYR A 317 -36.14 -24.94 32.01
N LEU A 318 -36.55 -26.10 32.51
CA LEU A 318 -36.34 -27.38 31.82
C LEU A 318 -37.09 -27.47 30.47
N ASP A 319 -38.17 -26.70 30.29
CA ASP A 319 -39.06 -26.79 29.12
C ASP A 319 -39.08 -25.55 28.22
N VAL A 320 -38.30 -24.50 28.51
CA VAL A 320 -38.34 -23.28 27.70
C VAL A 320 -37.24 -23.26 26.65
N LYS A 321 -37.64 -22.96 25.40
CA LYS A 321 -36.72 -22.78 24.28
C LYS A 321 -35.74 -21.64 24.56
N LEU A 322 -34.47 -21.86 24.21
CA LEU A 322 -33.47 -20.79 24.14
C LEU A 322 -33.95 -19.68 23.21
N PHE A 323 -33.53 -18.44 23.46
CA PHE A 323 -33.93 -17.29 22.64
C PHE A 323 -33.66 -17.53 21.14
N GLU A 324 -32.52 -18.12 20.79
CA GLU A 324 -32.11 -18.45 19.41
C GLU A 324 -33.02 -19.48 18.72
N ALA A 325 -33.83 -20.21 19.50
CA ALA A 325 -34.77 -21.22 19.02
C ALA A 325 -36.22 -20.69 18.90
N VAL A 326 -36.46 -19.44 19.29
CA VAL A 326 -37.73 -18.73 19.06
C VAL A 326 -37.87 -18.46 17.56
N ARG A 327 -38.99 -18.89 16.96
CA ARG A 327 -39.23 -18.73 15.51
C ARG A 327 -40.53 -18.01 15.19
N THR A 328 -41.43 -17.87 16.17
CA THR A 328 -42.75 -17.26 15.96
C THR A 328 -42.97 -16.09 16.92
N PRO A 329 -43.81 -15.11 16.55
CA PRO A 329 -44.17 -13.98 17.42
C PRO A 329 -44.77 -14.43 18.76
N ALA A 330 -45.61 -15.48 18.76
CA ALA A 330 -46.20 -16.01 19.98
C ALA A 330 -45.15 -16.61 20.94
N GLU A 331 -44.18 -17.35 20.41
CA GLU A 331 -43.04 -17.85 21.19
C GLU A 331 -42.16 -16.71 21.72
N TYR A 332 -41.99 -15.64 20.94
CA TYR A 332 -41.25 -14.45 21.37
C TYR A 332 -41.96 -13.76 22.54
N MET A 333 -43.27 -13.56 22.46
CA MET A 333 -44.07 -13.04 23.57
C MET A 333 -43.98 -13.92 24.82
N GLN A 334 -44.10 -15.23 24.65
CA GLN A 334 -43.93 -16.18 25.75
C GLN A 334 -42.52 -16.09 26.37
N TYR A 335 -41.50 -15.86 25.55
CA TYR A 335 -40.12 -15.67 26.01
C TYR A 335 -39.96 -14.38 26.83
N LEU A 336 -40.55 -13.27 26.36
CA LEU A 336 -40.52 -11.98 27.07
C LEU A 336 -41.25 -12.07 28.42
N GLU A 337 -42.46 -12.62 28.44
CA GLU A 337 -43.30 -12.69 29.65
C GLU A 337 -42.79 -13.71 30.68
N GLY A 338 -42.10 -14.76 30.24
CA GLY A 338 -41.62 -15.85 31.08
C GLY A 338 -40.11 -15.74 31.40
N PRO A 339 -39.23 -16.41 30.63
CA PRO A 339 -37.80 -16.47 30.90
C PRO A 339 -37.13 -15.11 31.08
N LEU A 340 -37.40 -14.15 30.19
CA LEU A 340 -36.73 -12.85 30.25
C LEU A 340 -37.15 -12.07 31.49
N ARG A 341 -38.47 -11.98 31.76
CA ARG A 341 -39.01 -11.37 32.97
C ARG A 341 -38.34 -11.90 34.24
N GLN A 342 -38.25 -13.22 34.35
CA GLN A 342 -37.72 -13.87 35.54
C GLN A 342 -36.20 -13.78 35.66
N ALA A 343 -35.48 -13.60 34.55
CA ALA A 343 -34.06 -13.29 34.57
C ALA A 343 -33.79 -11.84 35.01
N LEU A 344 -34.65 -10.90 34.60
CA LEU A 344 -34.47 -9.47 34.83
C LEU A 344 -35.01 -8.97 36.17
N VAL A 345 -36.18 -9.47 36.61
CA VAL A 345 -36.86 -8.99 37.82
C VAL A 345 -36.33 -9.74 39.04
N ALA A 346 -35.96 -9.00 40.10
CA ALA A 346 -35.41 -9.55 41.35
C ALA A 346 -36.30 -10.68 41.94
N PRO A 347 -35.70 -11.77 42.47
CA PRO A 347 -34.28 -11.98 42.72
C PRO A 347 -33.46 -12.42 41.49
N GLY A 348 -34.07 -12.45 40.30
CA GLY A 348 -33.39 -12.52 39.01
C GLY A 348 -32.22 -13.50 38.93
N MET A 349 -31.10 -13.02 38.41
CA MET A 349 -29.82 -13.74 38.32
C MET A 349 -28.94 -13.61 39.58
N ASP A 350 -29.44 -12.97 40.65
CA ASP A 350 -28.63 -12.65 41.84
C ASP A 350 -28.08 -13.90 42.52
N ALA A 351 -28.81 -15.03 42.44
CA ALA A 351 -28.39 -16.33 42.97
C ALA A 351 -27.07 -16.85 42.36
N SER A 352 -26.68 -16.36 41.18
CA SER A 352 -25.43 -16.72 40.49
C SER A 352 -24.33 -15.66 40.67
N ASN A 353 -24.49 -14.70 41.58
CA ASN A 353 -23.64 -13.51 41.70
C ASN A 353 -23.60 -12.69 40.40
N LEU A 354 -24.75 -12.58 39.73
CA LEU A 354 -24.93 -11.79 38.51
C LEU A 354 -26.04 -10.78 38.77
N TYR A 355 -25.73 -9.49 38.64
CA TYR A 355 -26.65 -8.41 38.98
C TYR A 355 -27.10 -7.69 37.73
N VAL A 356 -28.41 -7.62 37.49
CA VAL A 356 -28.96 -6.86 36.36
C VAL A 356 -28.90 -5.37 36.70
N LEU A 357 -28.11 -4.62 35.94
CA LEU A 357 -28.00 -3.16 36.10
C LEU A 357 -29.18 -2.43 35.43
N GLY A 358 -29.71 -3.00 34.34
CA GLY A 358 -30.82 -2.42 33.60
C GLY A 358 -31.08 -3.14 32.26
N ALA A 359 -32.16 -2.75 31.60
CA ALA A 359 -32.49 -3.20 30.26
C ALA A 359 -33.07 -2.05 29.42
N ALA A 360 -32.74 -2.05 28.14
CA ALA A 360 -33.25 -1.11 27.15
C ALA A 360 -33.74 -1.89 25.92
N GLY A 361 -34.92 -1.54 25.43
CA GLY A 361 -35.46 -1.99 24.17
C GLY A 361 -35.14 -0.99 23.06
N PHE A 362 -34.92 -1.48 21.85
CA PHE A 362 -34.75 -0.68 20.65
C PHE A 362 -35.71 -1.21 19.59
N LEU A 363 -36.52 -0.31 19.04
CA LEU A 363 -37.40 -0.57 17.91
C LEU A 363 -36.77 0.04 16.67
N TYR A 364 -36.42 -0.78 15.68
CA TYR A 364 -35.87 -0.28 14.43
C TYR A 364 -37.00 -0.03 13.46
N GLU A 365 -37.03 1.14 12.86
CA GLU A 365 -37.99 1.46 11.81
C GLU A 365 -37.45 1.05 10.43
N GLY A 366 -38.37 0.60 9.57
CA GLY A 366 -38.21 0.67 8.13
C GLY A 366 -37.60 2.00 7.70
N SER A 367 -36.49 2.01 6.94
CA SER A 367 -36.21 3.21 6.15
C SER A 367 -37.45 3.49 5.31
N PRO A 368 -38.01 4.72 5.32
CA PRO A 368 -39.21 5.01 4.56
C PRO A 368 -38.95 4.67 3.10
N PRO A 369 -39.94 4.11 2.37
CA PRO A 369 -39.74 3.75 0.99
C PRO A 369 -39.21 4.96 0.23
N LEU A 370 -38.10 4.79 -0.47
CA LEU A 370 -37.75 5.68 -1.58
C LEU A 370 -39.01 5.72 -2.43
N ALA A 371 -39.61 6.91 -2.53
CA ALA A 371 -40.79 7.12 -3.35
C ALA A 371 -40.42 6.68 -4.77
N LEU A 372 -40.74 5.44 -5.12
CA LEU A 372 -40.80 4.97 -6.50
C LEU A 372 -41.85 5.88 -7.10
N ASP A 373 -41.34 6.89 -7.83
CA ASP A 373 -42.06 8.06 -8.29
C ASP A 373 -43.49 7.72 -8.66
N GLU A 374 -44.39 8.65 -8.34
CA GLU A 374 -45.82 8.70 -8.68
C GLU A 374 -46.13 8.55 -10.19
N ALA A 375 -45.18 8.12 -11.02
CA ALA A 375 -45.29 7.86 -12.44
C ALA A 375 -46.41 6.86 -12.80
N CYS A 376 -46.77 5.94 -11.91
CA CYS A 376 -47.93 5.05 -12.10
C CYS A 376 -49.27 5.64 -11.61
N GLY A 377 -49.29 6.87 -11.08
CA GLY A 377 -50.43 7.45 -10.36
C GLY A 377 -51.33 8.40 -11.15
N HIS A 378 -50.90 8.96 -12.29
CA HIS A 378 -51.62 10.11 -12.88
C HIS A 378 -52.01 10.05 -14.36
N GLN A 379 -51.88 8.92 -15.08
CA GLN A 379 -52.45 8.81 -16.43
C GLN A 379 -53.90 8.30 -16.43
N ALA A 380 -54.77 8.93 -15.64
CA ALA A 380 -56.21 8.82 -15.80
C ALA A 380 -56.70 9.90 -16.79
N GLY A 381 -56.29 9.82 -18.05
CA GLY A 381 -56.76 10.79 -19.04
C GLY A 381 -56.01 10.77 -20.35
N ALA A 382 -56.56 10.02 -21.31
CA ALA A 382 -56.34 10.17 -22.74
C ALA A 382 -54.89 10.06 -23.23
N PHE A 383 -54.48 8.87 -23.67
CA PHE A 383 -54.17 8.58 -25.07
C PHE A 383 -53.73 7.11 -25.17
N GLY A 384 -54.27 6.39 -26.14
CA GLY A 384 -53.94 4.99 -26.36
C GLY A 384 -52.48 4.81 -26.75
N SER A 385 -51.67 4.29 -25.83
CA SER A 385 -50.36 3.72 -26.11
C SER A 385 -50.21 2.40 -25.37
N ALA A 386 -49.67 1.42 -26.08
CA ALA A 386 -49.63 0.01 -25.71
C ALA A 386 -49.10 -0.26 -24.30
N GLY A 387 -49.80 -1.18 -23.61
CA GLY A 387 -49.62 -1.65 -22.24
C GLY A 387 -48.18 -1.65 -21.72
N LEU A 388 -47.86 -0.65 -20.91
CA LEU A 388 -46.94 -0.83 -19.80
C LEU A 388 -47.77 -1.47 -18.67
N ASP A 389 -47.75 -2.80 -18.61
CA ASP A 389 -48.35 -3.57 -17.53
C ASP A 389 -47.72 -3.10 -16.22
N CYS A 390 -48.46 -2.27 -15.48
CA CYS A 390 -48.04 -1.86 -14.17
C CYS A 390 -48.04 -3.12 -13.28
N PRO A 391 -46.94 -3.41 -12.57
CA PRO A 391 -46.92 -4.51 -11.63
C PRO A 391 -48.05 -4.35 -10.61
N ASP A 392 -48.62 -5.47 -10.16
CA ASP A 392 -49.69 -5.50 -9.16
C ASP A 392 -49.31 -4.54 -8.01
N PRO A 393 -50.20 -3.62 -7.58
CA PRO A 393 -49.89 -2.63 -6.54
C PRO A 393 -49.33 -3.26 -5.25
N ARG A 394 -49.62 -4.53 -4.98
CA ARG A 394 -49.04 -5.31 -3.86
C ARG A 394 -47.53 -5.55 -3.97
N LEU A 395 -46.98 -5.45 -5.18
CA LEU A 395 -45.58 -5.72 -5.52
C LEU A 395 -44.75 -4.44 -5.69
N ARG A 396 -45.35 -3.25 -5.54
CA ARG A 396 -44.64 -1.97 -5.64
C ARG A 396 -43.51 -1.80 -4.61
N GLY A 397 -43.54 -2.58 -3.51
CA GLY A 397 -42.53 -2.57 -2.47
C GLY A 397 -41.41 -3.61 -2.62
N CYS A 398 -41.33 -4.36 -3.73
CA CYS A 398 -40.36 -5.45 -3.85
C CYS A 398 -38.95 -4.93 -4.18
N TRP A 399 -37.93 -5.58 -3.60
CA TRP A 399 -36.51 -5.22 -3.71
C TRP A 399 -36.05 -4.96 -5.15
N ASN A 400 -36.37 -5.84 -6.10
CA ASN A 400 -35.96 -5.71 -7.50
C ASN A 400 -37.00 -6.31 -8.45
N GLU A 401 -36.89 -5.96 -9.74
CA GLU A 401 -37.75 -6.46 -10.82
C GLU A 401 -37.80 -8.00 -10.89
N HIS A 402 -36.72 -8.68 -10.47
CA HIS A 402 -36.70 -10.13 -10.47
C HIS A 402 -37.68 -10.73 -9.43
N VAL A 403 -37.70 -10.19 -8.21
CA VAL A 403 -38.65 -10.58 -7.16
C VAL A 403 -40.08 -10.28 -7.60
N VAL A 404 -40.32 -9.10 -8.20
CA VAL A 404 -41.61 -8.75 -8.80
C VAL A 404 -42.02 -9.82 -9.83
N SER A 405 -41.13 -10.18 -10.77
CA SER A 405 -41.42 -11.17 -11.81
C SER A 405 -41.71 -12.59 -11.29
N ILE A 406 -41.12 -12.95 -10.14
CA ILE A 406 -41.37 -14.24 -9.48
C ILE A 406 -42.72 -14.20 -8.77
N TYR A 407 -43.01 -13.11 -8.06
CA TYR A 407 -44.25 -12.96 -7.31
C TYR A 407 -45.46 -12.78 -8.23
N GLU A 408 -45.30 -12.07 -9.36
CA GLU A 408 -46.31 -12.01 -10.42
C GLU A 408 -46.60 -13.40 -10.98
N ARG A 409 -45.57 -14.19 -11.25
CA ARG A 409 -45.76 -15.60 -11.67
C ARG A 409 -46.47 -16.42 -10.61
N ALA A 410 -46.11 -16.27 -9.33
CA ALA A 410 -46.77 -17.00 -8.25
C ALA A 410 -48.25 -16.59 -8.10
N LEU A 411 -48.56 -15.30 -8.18
CA LEU A 411 -49.92 -14.76 -8.18
C LEU A 411 -50.73 -15.26 -9.39
N ALA A 412 -50.14 -15.30 -10.58
CA ALA A 412 -50.78 -15.82 -11.79
C ALA A 412 -51.15 -17.31 -11.67
N HIS A 413 -50.43 -18.08 -10.85
CA HIS A 413 -50.72 -19.48 -10.55
C HIS A 413 -51.66 -19.65 -9.33
N GLY A 414 -52.22 -18.56 -8.80
CA GLY A 414 -53.12 -18.59 -7.64
C GLY A 414 -52.44 -18.83 -6.30
N HIS A 415 -51.10 -18.72 -6.22
CA HIS A 415 -50.37 -18.81 -4.97
C HIS A 415 -50.48 -17.50 -4.17
N ARG A 416 -50.44 -17.61 -2.84
CA ARG A 416 -50.27 -16.44 -1.97
C ARG A 416 -48.81 -16.03 -1.97
N VAL A 417 -48.54 -14.77 -2.27
CA VAL A 417 -47.22 -14.15 -2.11
C VAL A 417 -47.23 -13.27 -0.87
N PRO A 418 -46.13 -13.23 -0.09
CA PRO A 418 -46.02 -12.31 1.02
C PRO A 418 -46.02 -10.86 0.50
N ALA A 419 -46.43 -9.92 1.35
CA ALA A 419 -46.28 -8.51 1.04
C ALA A 419 -44.79 -8.22 0.78
N CYS A 420 -44.50 -7.43 -0.24
CA CYS A 420 -43.14 -7.04 -0.51
C CYS A 420 -42.71 -5.96 0.49
N GLU A 421 -41.84 -6.35 1.41
CA GLU A 421 -41.21 -5.50 2.39
C GLU A 421 -39.77 -5.22 1.95
N TRP A 422 -39.35 -3.96 2.02
CA TRP A 422 -37.99 -3.55 1.71
C TRP A 422 -37.03 -4.09 2.76
N GLN A 423 -35.82 -4.43 2.34
CA GLN A 423 -34.73 -4.71 3.25
C GLN A 423 -33.83 -3.49 3.37
N PHE A 424 -33.30 -3.37 4.57
CA PHE A 424 -32.43 -2.34 5.11
C PHE A 424 -31.09 -2.39 4.40
N GLY A 425 -30.73 -1.27 3.79
CA GLY A 425 -29.52 -1.13 3.01
C GLY A 425 -28.73 0.08 3.46
N ASP A 426 -28.31 0.11 4.72
CA ASP A 426 -27.05 0.80 4.98
C ASP A 426 -25.97 -0.16 4.50
N GLY A 427 -25.20 0.24 3.48
CA GLY A 427 -24.04 -0.55 3.07
C GLY A 427 -23.11 -0.74 4.28
N ASP A 428 -22.40 -1.87 4.37
CA ASP A 428 -21.49 -2.19 5.49
C ASP A 428 -20.55 -1.01 5.86
N VAL A 429 -20.22 -0.13 4.90
CA VAL A 429 -19.42 1.09 5.08
C VAL A 429 -20.22 2.23 5.72
N GLU A 430 -21.46 2.48 5.29
CA GLU A 430 -22.33 3.52 5.85
C GLU A 430 -22.77 3.13 7.27
N ALA A 431 -23.04 1.84 7.47
CA ALA A 431 -23.28 1.23 8.77
C ALA A 431 -22.06 1.34 9.71
N ALA A 432 -20.84 1.14 9.18
CA ALA A 432 -19.62 1.37 9.96
C ALA A 432 -19.43 2.84 10.32
N VAL A 433 -19.70 3.77 9.39
CA VAL A 433 -19.59 5.21 9.64
C VAL A 433 -20.67 5.72 10.59
N SER A 434 -21.91 5.24 10.48
CA SER A 434 -23.03 5.64 11.37
C SER A 434 -22.81 5.13 12.79
N SER A 435 -22.23 3.94 12.96
CA SER A 435 -21.78 3.44 14.27
C SER A 435 -20.73 4.34 14.93
N TRP A 436 -20.02 5.18 14.16
CA TRP A 436 -19.04 6.14 14.70
C TRP A 436 -19.67 7.47 15.12
N THR A 437 -20.80 7.86 14.52
CA THR A 437 -21.39 9.19 14.70
C THR A 437 -22.59 9.19 15.63
N ASP A 438 -23.31 8.08 15.75
CA ASP A 438 -24.48 8.01 16.62
C ASP A 438 -24.06 7.86 18.08
N VAL A 439 -24.41 8.87 18.87
CA VAL A 439 -24.20 8.99 20.32
C VAL A 439 -24.84 7.83 21.10
N VAL A 440 -25.71 7.03 20.45
CA VAL A 440 -26.36 5.84 21.02
C VAL A 440 -25.64 4.58 20.53
N GLY A 441 -24.35 4.42 20.86
CA GLY A 441 -23.50 3.30 20.40
C GLY A 441 -24.00 1.88 20.75
N PHE A 442 -25.02 1.74 21.60
CA PHE A 442 -25.67 0.45 21.91
C PHE A 442 -26.86 0.12 21.01
N GLY A 443 -27.36 1.09 20.23
CA GLY A 443 -28.49 0.95 19.31
C GLY A 443 -28.09 0.57 17.88
N TYR A 444 -26.81 0.26 17.63
CA TYR A 444 -26.37 -0.29 16.35
C TYR A 444 -26.17 -1.80 16.47
N ILE A 445 -26.67 -2.57 15.50
CA ILE A 445 -26.48 -4.02 15.47
C ILE A 445 -26.50 -4.57 14.04
N ARG A 446 -25.57 -5.48 13.76
CA ARG A 446 -25.59 -6.32 12.55
C ARG A 446 -26.39 -7.59 12.85
N GLY A 447 -27.60 -7.66 12.32
CA GLY A 447 -28.44 -8.85 12.34
C GLY A 447 -28.06 -9.87 11.25
N GLN A 448 -28.85 -10.94 11.17
CA GLN A 448 -28.73 -11.98 10.14
C GLN A 448 -29.41 -11.57 8.83
N VAL A 449 -30.44 -10.72 8.91
CA VAL A 449 -31.17 -10.21 7.73
C VAL A 449 -30.57 -8.89 7.28
N ALA A 450 -30.28 -8.00 8.22
CA ALA A 450 -29.94 -6.61 7.93
C ALA A 450 -29.04 -5.98 9.00
N THR A 451 -28.50 -4.80 8.70
CA THR A 451 -27.87 -3.90 9.68
C THR A 451 -28.88 -2.86 10.13
N TYR A 452 -28.93 -2.59 11.44
CA TYR A 452 -29.85 -1.64 12.03
C TYR A 452 -29.10 -0.61 12.85
N GLY A 453 -29.48 0.66 12.70
CA GLY A 453 -28.98 1.81 13.47
C GLY A 453 -30.13 2.77 13.79
N GLY A 454 -29.92 3.68 14.74
CA GLY A 454 -30.89 4.75 15.04
C GLY A 454 -32.26 4.31 15.57
N GLY A 455 -32.36 3.13 16.21
CA GLY A 455 -33.64 2.63 16.73
C GLY A 455 -34.23 3.51 17.84
N ILE A 456 -35.57 3.52 17.94
CA ILE A 456 -36.29 4.21 19.02
C ILE A 456 -36.01 3.47 20.33
N GLU A 457 -35.30 4.14 21.24
CA GLU A 457 -34.98 3.59 22.56
C GLU A 457 -36.20 3.62 23.47
N GLN A 458 -36.46 2.50 24.13
CA GLN A 458 -37.50 2.35 25.14
C GLN A 458 -36.92 1.69 26.39
N ARG A 459 -37.04 2.37 27.53
CA ARG A 459 -36.54 1.86 28.80
C ARG A 459 -37.42 0.71 29.31
N ILE A 460 -36.80 -0.42 29.66
CA ILE A 460 -37.47 -1.56 30.28
C ILE A 460 -37.27 -1.46 31.80
N ASP A 461 -38.36 -1.41 32.55
CA ASP A 461 -38.30 -1.33 34.02
C ASP A 461 -38.06 -2.72 34.61
N VAL A 462 -36.89 -2.91 35.21
CA VAL A 462 -36.47 -4.18 35.82
C VAL A 462 -36.71 -4.22 37.33
N ASN A 463 -37.16 -3.12 37.94
CA ASN A 463 -37.24 -3.00 39.40
C ASN A 463 -38.34 -3.86 40.02
N ASN A 464 -39.46 -4.01 39.31
CA ASN A 464 -40.60 -4.79 39.78
C ASN A 464 -41.37 -5.41 38.62
N SER A 465 -42.13 -6.46 38.92
CA SER A 465 -42.91 -7.21 37.92
C SER A 465 -43.96 -6.37 37.19
N ALA A 466 -44.57 -5.38 37.86
CA ALA A 466 -45.63 -4.58 37.26
C ALA A 466 -45.07 -3.57 36.26
N GLY A 467 -43.98 -2.88 36.61
CA GLY A 467 -43.22 -1.99 35.74
C GLY A 467 -42.62 -2.72 34.55
N TYR A 468 -42.10 -3.93 34.77
CA TYR A 468 -41.65 -4.79 33.68
C TYR A 468 -42.77 -5.07 32.69
N ASN A 469 -43.93 -5.54 33.15
CA ASN A 469 -45.06 -5.84 32.27
C ASN A 469 -45.57 -4.58 31.55
N ALA A 470 -45.62 -3.43 32.22
CA ALA A 470 -46.01 -2.16 31.61
C ALA A 470 -45.03 -1.70 30.52
N SER A 471 -43.73 -1.83 30.76
CA SER A 471 -42.70 -1.46 29.78
C SER A 471 -42.63 -2.43 28.60
N ILE A 472 -42.75 -3.74 28.83
CA ILE A 472 -42.80 -4.75 27.75
C ILE A 472 -44.08 -4.64 26.94
N SER A 473 -45.24 -4.44 27.57
CA SER A 473 -46.48 -4.23 26.81
C SER A 473 -46.39 -2.99 25.92
N ALA A 474 -45.80 -1.89 26.40
CA ALA A 474 -45.57 -0.71 25.56
C ALA A 474 -44.55 -0.96 24.43
N PHE A 475 -43.55 -1.82 24.65
CA PHE A 475 -42.55 -2.23 23.65
C PHE A 475 -43.12 -3.16 22.58
N VAL A 476 -44.09 -3.99 22.96
CA VAL A 476 -44.76 -4.91 22.05
C VAL A 476 -45.90 -4.22 21.30
N ALA A 477 -46.70 -3.39 21.99
CA ALA A 477 -47.91 -2.75 21.46
C ALA A 477 -47.66 -1.78 20.30
N HIS A 478 -46.41 -1.35 20.07
CA HIS A 478 -46.04 -0.65 18.83
C HIS A 478 -46.31 -1.50 17.56
N ASP A 479 -46.52 -2.82 17.69
CA ASP A 479 -46.89 -3.74 16.61
C ASP A 479 -48.23 -4.45 16.84
N ASP A 480 -49.28 -3.75 17.30
CA ASP A 480 -50.62 -4.36 17.50
C ASP A 480 -51.17 -5.09 16.24
N ASP A 481 -50.60 -4.84 15.06
CA ASP A 481 -50.68 -5.74 13.90
C ASP A 481 -49.28 -6.33 13.60
N PHE A 482 -48.89 -7.45 14.20
CA PHE A 482 -47.70 -8.22 13.76
C PHE A 482 -47.77 -8.62 12.26
N GLY A 483 -48.93 -8.49 11.62
CA GLY A 483 -49.13 -8.63 10.17
C GLY A 483 -48.87 -7.36 9.34
N LYS A 484 -48.58 -6.21 9.97
CA LYS A 484 -48.13 -4.96 9.37
C LYS A 484 -46.84 -4.56 10.07
N LEU A 485 -45.74 -5.23 9.71
CA LEU A 485 -44.43 -5.05 10.33
C LEU A 485 -43.88 -3.65 10.04
N HIS A 486 -44.22 -2.70 10.90
CA HIS A 486 -43.61 -1.37 10.89
C HIS A 486 -42.19 -1.42 11.47
N HIS A 487 -41.92 -2.39 12.35
CA HIS A 487 -40.63 -2.62 12.96
C HIS A 487 -40.00 -3.96 12.51
N PRO A 488 -39.12 -3.97 11.50
CA PRO A 488 -38.40 -5.17 11.01
C PRO A 488 -37.57 -5.90 12.06
N ALA A 489 -37.15 -5.19 13.10
CA ALA A 489 -36.27 -5.72 14.12
C ALA A 489 -36.55 -5.06 15.47
N LYS A 490 -36.49 -5.90 16.49
CA LYS A 490 -36.58 -5.52 17.90
C LYS A 490 -35.36 -6.02 18.61
N MET A 491 -34.69 -5.14 19.34
CA MET A 491 -33.54 -5.53 20.15
C MET A 491 -33.80 -5.21 21.61
N ILE A 492 -33.47 -6.15 22.49
CA ILE A 492 -33.43 -5.90 23.93
C ILE A 492 -32.00 -6.05 24.39
N THR A 493 -31.43 -4.96 24.91
CA THR A 493 -30.09 -4.92 25.49
C THR A 493 -30.20 -5.01 27.00
N VAL A 494 -29.59 -6.05 27.57
CA VAL A 494 -29.55 -6.30 29.02
C VAL A 494 -28.13 -6.08 29.53
N PHE A 495 -27.99 -5.27 30.59
CA PHE A 495 -26.72 -5.00 31.24
C PHE A 495 -26.61 -5.85 32.51
N VAL A 496 -25.65 -6.78 32.55
CA VAL A 496 -25.44 -7.72 33.67
C VAL A 496 -24.06 -7.53 34.25
N TYR A 497 -23.96 -7.15 35.50
CA TYR A 497 -22.69 -6.99 36.22
C TYR A 497 -22.30 -8.28 36.96
N ALA A 498 -21.07 -8.72 36.76
CA ALA A 498 -20.47 -9.89 37.41
C ALA A 498 -19.30 -9.43 38.31
N PRO A 499 -19.52 -9.18 39.62
CA PRO A 499 -18.49 -8.65 40.50
C PRO A 499 -17.31 -9.59 40.71
N VAL A 500 -17.49 -10.90 40.52
CA VAL A 500 -16.42 -11.91 40.69
C VAL A 500 -15.25 -11.67 39.71
N ILE A 501 -15.56 -11.18 38.52
CA ILE A 501 -14.57 -10.90 37.47
C ILE A 501 -14.52 -9.41 37.09
N TYR A 502 -15.26 -8.57 37.82
CA TYR A 502 -15.34 -7.13 37.60
C TYR A 502 -15.67 -6.76 36.14
N THR A 503 -16.64 -7.46 35.55
CA THR A 503 -17.02 -7.31 34.13
C THR A 503 -18.51 -7.01 34.03
N VAL A 504 -18.90 -6.15 33.09
CA VAL A 504 -20.29 -5.96 32.66
C VAL A 504 -20.51 -6.72 31.36
N CYS A 505 -21.41 -7.68 31.37
CA CYS A 505 -21.91 -8.36 30.18
C CYS A 505 -23.10 -7.60 29.62
N VAL A 506 -23.00 -7.19 28.37
CA VAL A 506 -24.09 -6.57 27.60
C VAL A 506 -24.64 -7.64 26.68
N ILE A 507 -25.83 -8.13 26.99
CA ILE A 507 -26.50 -9.16 26.21
C ILE A 507 -27.51 -8.48 25.30
N ARG A 508 -27.26 -8.49 23.99
CA ARG A 508 -28.24 -8.00 23.00
C ARG A 508 -29.05 -9.18 22.47
N LEU A 509 -30.35 -9.15 22.69
CA LEU A 509 -31.33 -10.10 22.18
C LEU A 509 -32.02 -9.47 20.97
N LEU A 510 -31.65 -9.88 19.78
CA LEU A 510 -32.19 -9.35 18.53
C LEU A 510 -33.24 -10.31 17.98
N ALA A 511 -34.41 -9.79 17.64
CA ALA A 511 -35.48 -10.49 16.94
C ALA A 511 -35.76 -9.75 15.63
N GLU A 512 -35.45 -10.38 14.51
CA GLU A 512 -35.66 -9.87 13.16
C GLU A 512 -36.81 -10.62 12.51
N THR A 513 -37.63 -9.92 11.74
CA THR A 513 -38.61 -10.59 10.88
C THR A 513 -37.99 -10.86 9.51
N SER A 514 -37.97 -12.14 9.16
CA SER A 514 -37.62 -12.57 7.80
C SER A 514 -38.67 -12.11 6.79
N LEU A 515 -38.31 -12.11 5.51
CA LEU A 515 -39.23 -11.86 4.39
C LEU A 515 -40.46 -12.78 4.36
N SER A 516 -40.39 -13.93 5.05
CA SER A 516 -41.50 -14.88 5.15
C SER A 516 -42.47 -14.58 6.29
N GLY A 517 -42.21 -13.55 7.10
CA GLY A 517 -42.90 -13.27 8.36
C GLY A 517 -42.44 -14.15 9.53
N GLY A 518 -41.55 -15.12 9.29
CA GLY A 518 -40.91 -15.89 10.35
C GLY A 518 -39.92 -15.05 11.15
N LEU A 519 -39.78 -15.33 12.44
CA LEU A 519 -38.85 -14.63 13.33
C LEU A 519 -37.48 -15.31 13.32
N ILE A 520 -36.44 -14.51 13.16
CA ILE A 520 -35.04 -14.90 13.26
C ILE A 520 -34.49 -14.21 14.51
N THR A 521 -34.07 -15.01 15.49
CA THR A 521 -33.56 -14.50 16.76
C THR A 521 -32.06 -14.77 16.89
N SER A 522 -31.32 -13.80 17.39
CA SER A 522 -29.88 -13.92 17.67
C SER A 522 -29.52 -13.31 19.02
N VAL A 523 -28.49 -13.88 19.66
CA VAL A 523 -27.95 -13.40 20.93
C VAL A 523 -26.52 -12.92 20.70
N HIS A 524 -26.26 -11.65 21.02
CA HIS A 524 -24.93 -11.04 20.90
C HIS A 524 -24.44 -10.58 22.28
N PRO A 525 -23.68 -11.43 23.00
CA PRO A 525 -23.06 -11.04 24.25
C PRO A 525 -21.76 -10.27 23.99
N SER A 526 -21.66 -9.06 24.54
CA SER A 526 -20.45 -8.25 24.62
C SER A 526 -19.99 -8.17 26.08
N PHE A 527 -18.68 -8.11 26.31
CA PHE A 527 -18.10 -8.03 27.65
C PHE A 527 -17.33 -6.74 27.76
N LEU A 528 -17.67 -5.92 28.74
CA LEU A 528 -16.92 -4.75 29.14
C LEU A 528 -16.20 -5.09 30.42
N ASP A 529 -14.88 -5.28 30.33
CA ASP A 529 -14.06 -5.41 31.52
C ASP A 529 -13.98 -4.03 32.20
N LEU A 530 -14.46 -3.97 33.45
CA LEU A 530 -14.36 -2.74 34.24
C LEU A 530 -13.01 -2.66 34.96
N SER A 531 -12.17 -3.70 34.88
CA SER A 531 -10.91 -3.72 35.60
C SER A 531 -10.09 -2.51 35.19
N ASP A 532 -9.57 -1.77 36.18
CA ASP A 532 -8.68 -0.64 35.93
C ASP A 532 -7.57 -1.15 35.03
N HIS A 533 -7.61 -0.72 33.76
CA HIS A 533 -6.66 -1.20 32.77
C HIS A 533 -5.28 -0.89 33.30
N ALA A 534 -4.45 -1.93 33.44
CA ALA A 534 -3.09 -1.73 33.88
C ALA A 534 -2.45 -0.64 33.01
N ASP A 535 -1.77 0.31 33.64
CA ASP A 535 -1.12 1.43 32.92
C ASP A 535 -0.19 0.93 31.81
N LEU A 536 0.35 -0.29 31.97
CA LEU A 536 1.31 -0.89 31.06
C LEU A 536 0.76 -1.13 29.64
N PRO A 537 -0.37 -1.84 29.40
CA PRO A 537 -1.01 -1.92 28.08
C PRO A 537 -1.19 -0.56 27.40
N ASN A 538 -1.74 0.44 28.11
CA ASN A 538 -1.96 1.78 27.57
C ASN A 538 -0.64 2.46 27.18
N VAL A 539 0.38 2.38 28.03
CA VAL A 539 1.72 2.90 27.73
C VAL A 539 2.34 2.17 26.53
N MET A 540 2.26 0.85 26.47
CA MET A 540 2.77 0.04 25.36
C MET A 540 2.04 0.35 24.05
N PHE A 541 0.75 0.65 24.12
CA PHE A 541 -0.08 1.05 22.99
C PHE A 541 0.31 2.43 22.45
N VAL A 542 0.53 3.42 23.33
CA VAL A 542 1.06 4.74 22.95
C VAL A 542 2.45 4.61 22.33
N VAL A 543 3.33 3.82 22.93
CA VAL A 543 4.68 3.55 22.39
C VAL A 543 4.61 2.89 21.01
N SER A 544 3.74 1.89 20.83
CA SER A 544 3.53 1.23 19.53
C SER A 544 3.03 2.20 18.47
N THR A 545 2.12 3.10 18.82
CA THR A 545 1.59 4.13 17.92
C THR A 545 2.69 5.11 17.50
N LEU A 546 3.49 5.59 18.44
CA LEU A 546 4.63 6.48 18.15
C LEU A 546 5.66 5.79 17.25
N LEU A 547 6.01 4.53 17.54
CA LEU A 547 6.92 3.75 16.71
C LEU A 547 6.35 3.52 15.30
N SER A 548 5.05 3.24 15.19
CA SER A 548 4.34 3.10 13.91
C SER A 548 4.45 4.36 13.06
N ILE A 549 4.19 5.53 13.66
CA ILE A 549 4.32 6.83 12.98
C ILE A 549 5.77 7.05 12.52
N VAL A 550 6.76 6.72 13.35
CA VAL A 550 8.17 6.85 13.00
C VAL A 550 8.53 5.95 11.81
N VAL A 551 8.08 4.69 11.80
CA VAL A 551 8.26 3.76 10.67
C VAL A 551 7.60 4.31 9.41
N LEU A 552 6.36 4.79 9.52
CA LEU A 552 5.63 5.38 8.41
C LEU A 552 6.36 6.60 7.83
N LEU A 553 6.86 7.50 8.68
CA LEU A 553 7.62 8.68 8.24
C LEU A 553 8.95 8.29 7.57
N MET A 554 9.63 7.24 8.06
CA MET A 554 10.85 6.72 7.43
C MET A 554 10.58 6.13 6.04
N GLU A 555 9.50 5.36 5.88
CA GLU A 555 9.11 4.81 4.56
C GLU A 555 8.55 5.88 3.61
N LEU A 556 7.76 6.84 4.09
CA LEU A 556 7.30 7.96 3.26
C LEU A 556 8.49 8.78 2.77
N ARG A 557 9.48 9.05 3.65
CA ARG A 557 10.73 9.71 3.26
C ARG A 557 11.46 8.93 2.16
N ARG A 558 11.45 7.60 2.23
CA ARG A 558 12.05 6.71 1.22
C ARG A 558 11.29 6.74 -0.11
N ILE A 559 9.95 6.63 -0.08
CA ILE A 559 9.09 6.63 -1.27
C ILE A 559 9.17 7.97 -2.01
N PHE A 560 9.04 9.08 -1.28
CA PHE A 560 9.12 10.41 -1.88
C PHE A 560 10.53 10.82 -2.26
N GLY A 561 11.55 10.10 -1.75
CA GLY A 561 12.95 10.38 -2.00
C GLY A 561 13.31 11.83 -1.65
N CYS A 562 12.62 12.44 -0.68
CA CYS A 562 12.82 13.83 -0.30
C CYS A 562 13.39 13.90 1.13
N PRO A 563 14.56 14.54 1.33
CA PRO A 563 15.41 15.20 0.33
C PRO A 563 16.02 14.20 -0.66
N ARG A 564 16.15 14.61 -1.94
CA ARG A 564 16.75 13.82 -3.04
C ARG A 564 18.10 13.28 -2.60
N ARG A 565 18.14 12.00 -2.20
CA ARG A 565 19.39 11.31 -1.94
C ARG A 565 20.16 11.22 -3.25
N TYR A 566 21.42 11.64 -3.21
CA TYR A 566 22.30 11.67 -4.37
C TYR A 566 22.58 10.24 -4.90
N PHE A 567 21.98 9.92 -6.04
CA PHE A 567 22.56 9.21 -7.19
C PHE A 567 22.88 7.69 -7.16
N TYR A 568 22.44 6.87 -6.20
CA TYR A 568 22.79 5.43 -6.23
C TYR A 568 21.70 4.39 -5.98
N GLU A 569 20.45 4.78 -5.69
CA GLU A 569 19.35 3.81 -5.74
C GLU A 569 18.88 3.69 -7.18
N ARG A 570 19.12 2.51 -7.80
CA ARG A 570 18.47 2.14 -9.05
C ARG A 570 16.97 2.30 -8.85
N ASP A 571 16.30 2.96 -9.80
CA ASP A 571 14.85 3.22 -9.75
C ASP A 571 13.99 1.96 -9.55
N THR A 572 14.56 0.77 -9.82
CA THR A 572 13.93 -0.53 -9.63
C THR A 572 13.72 -0.94 -8.16
N ASP A 573 14.34 -0.28 -7.18
CA ASP A 573 14.29 -0.68 -5.77
C ASP A 573 13.29 0.13 -4.90
N ARG A 574 12.50 1.03 -5.50
CA ARG A 574 11.65 1.99 -4.75
C ARG A 574 10.43 1.35 -4.09
N CYS A 575 9.83 0.31 -4.68
CA CYS A 575 8.68 -0.39 -4.12
C CYS A 575 8.93 -1.90 -4.11
N LYS A 576 9.46 -2.40 -2.99
CA LYS A 576 9.47 -3.85 -2.70
C LYS A 576 8.24 -4.21 -1.88
N TRP A 577 7.86 -5.49 -1.87
CA TRP A 577 6.83 -6.01 -0.97
C TRP A 577 7.06 -5.64 0.51
N SER A 578 8.33 -5.52 0.92
CA SER A 578 8.68 -5.02 2.25
C SER A 578 8.15 -3.61 2.48
N THR A 579 8.27 -2.69 1.53
CA THR A 579 7.77 -1.30 1.65
C THR A 579 6.26 -1.27 1.82
N VAL A 580 5.52 -2.13 1.12
CA VAL A 580 4.06 -2.27 1.33
C VAL A 580 3.76 -2.69 2.77
N LEU A 581 4.47 -3.69 3.30
CA LEU A 581 4.29 -4.14 4.69
C LEU A 581 4.60 -3.03 5.71
N HIS A 582 5.67 -2.26 5.51
CA HIS A 582 6.08 -1.19 6.41
C HIS A 582 5.18 0.06 6.33
N VAL A 583 4.34 0.19 5.29
CA VAL A 583 3.33 1.25 5.20
C VAL A 583 1.97 0.77 5.71
N VAL A 584 1.51 -0.39 5.24
CA VAL A 584 0.19 -0.93 5.58
C VAL A 584 0.11 -1.27 7.05
N LEU A 585 1.14 -1.89 7.65
CA LEU A 585 1.08 -2.30 9.04
C LEU A 585 0.95 -1.09 9.98
N PRO A 586 1.80 -0.03 9.94
CA PRO A 586 1.58 1.17 10.75
C PRO A 586 0.24 1.86 10.53
N VAL A 587 -0.25 1.91 9.28
CA VAL A 587 -1.57 2.51 9.00
C VAL A 587 -2.67 1.69 9.65
N LEU A 588 -2.63 0.36 9.56
CA LEU A 588 -3.57 -0.51 10.25
C LEU A 588 -3.46 -0.37 11.77
N LEU A 589 -2.25 -0.22 12.32
CA LEU A 589 -2.03 0.00 13.75
C LEU A 589 -2.66 1.30 14.24
N VAL A 590 -2.40 2.40 13.54
CA VAL A 590 -2.99 3.71 13.84
C VAL A 590 -4.50 3.68 13.63
N TRP A 591 -4.98 2.97 12.61
CA TRP A 591 -6.41 2.77 12.37
C TRP A 591 -7.06 2.01 13.53
N CYS A 592 -6.49 0.87 13.95
CA CYS A 592 -6.98 0.09 15.08
C CYS A 592 -7.00 0.92 16.37
N HIS A 593 -6.00 1.79 16.58
CA HIS A 593 -5.99 2.75 17.69
C HIS A 593 -7.09 3.79 17.58
N GLY A 594 -7.33 4.33 16.38
CA GLY A 594 -8.47 5.21 16.12
C GLY A 594 -9.80 4.52 16.46
N PHE A 595 -9.91 3.23 16.17
CA PHE A 595 -11.09 2.42 16.46
C PHE A 595 -11.31 2.26 17.97
N ASP A 596 -10.27 1.88 18.71
CA ASP A 596 -10.36 1.63 20.17
C ASP A 596 -10.61 2.93 20.96
N ILE A 597 -10.03 4.07 20.53
CA ILE A 597 -10.33 5.37 21.13
C ILE A 597 -11.73 5.87 20.79
N ALA A 598 -12.21 5.64 19.56
CA ALA A 598 -13.57 6.01 19.20
C ALA A 598 -14.59 5.20 20.03
N GLU A 599 -14.34 3.90 20.23
CA GLU A 599 -15.19 3.00 20.99
C GLU A 599 -15.21 3.35 22.49
N ASN A 600 -14.04 3.66 23.08
CA ASN A 600 -13.94 3.97 24.51
C ASN A 600 -14.15 5.47 24.86
N GLY A 601 -13.90 6.38 23.91
CA GLY A 601 -13.89 7.82 24.14
C GLY A 601 -15.23 8.53 23.91
N GLY A 602 -16.18 7.90 23.22
CA GLY A 602 -17.51 8.46 22.93
C GLY A 602 -18.40 8.70 24.16
N GLY A 603 -18.11 8.05 25.30
CA GLY A 603 -18.84 8.24 26.56
C GLY A 603 -18.28 9.36 27.46
N GLY A 604 -17.14 9.95 27.11
CA GLY A 604 -16.41 10.92 27.92
C GLY A 604 -16.78 12.39 27.68
N GLY A 605 -18.01 12.66 27.24
CA GLY A 605 -18.57 14.01 27.18
C GLY A 605 -18.59 14.62 28.58
N LYS A 606 -17.55 15.37 28.92
CA LYS A 606 -17.48 16.22 30.11
C LYS A 606 -18.71 17.13 30.14
N ASN A 607 -19.69 16.79 30.96
CA ASN A 607 -20.51 17.76 31.67
C ASN A 607 -20.41 17.46 33.17
N PRO A 608 -20.29 18.51 34.01
CA PRO A 608 -20.00 18.41 35.44
C PRO A 608 -21.11 17.74 36.26
#